data_AF-A0AA38M7P1-F1
#
_entry.id   AF-A0AA38M7P1-F1
#
_cell.length_a   1.000
_cell.length_b   1.000
_cell.length_c   1.000
_cell.angle_alpha   90.00
_cell.angle_beta   90.00
_cell.angle_gamma   90.00
#
_symmetry.space_group_name_H-M   'P 1'
#
loop_
_entity.id
_entity.type
_entity.pdbx_description
1 polymer ?
#
loop_
_entity_poly.entity_id
_entity_poly.type
_entity_poly.pdbx_seq_one_letter_code
_entity_poly.pdbx_strand_id
1 'polypeptide(L)'
;MGEVRRTYKIDEARYIIEMEQCNDKLTILKEKAKLKGRDIFIDSELSKTEREIQKCIRDVARIEKEKGTKIQVGYQKLNVNGQMMKWNHANKKLEMVKPDKDPNNQKPINRDQRRRQGKEKGTMRME
;
A
#
# COMPACT_ATOMS: atom_id res chain seq x y z
N MET A 1 -18.33 -8.24 -12.54
CA MET A 1 -17.98 -6.84 -12.18
C MET A 1 -18.23 -6.71 -10.70
N GLY A 2 -17.40 -5.97 -9.95
CA GLY A 2 -17.61 -5.83 -8.51
C GLY A 2 -18.87 -5.02 -8.24
N GLU A 3 -19.73 -5.52 -7.36
CA GLU A 3 -21.03 -4.91 -7.07
C GLU A 3 -20.93 -3.96 -5.87
N VAL A 4 -21.37 -2.72 -6.10
CA VAL A 4 -21.52 -1.72 -5.05
C VAL A 4 -22.86 -1.94 -4.38
N ARG A 5 -22.83 -2.20 -3.07
CA ARG A 5 -24.04 -2.38 -2.27
C ARG A 5 -24.70 -1.04 -1.98
N ARG A 6 -23.93 -0.10 -1.44
CA ARG A 6 -24.39 1.24 -1.03
C ARG A 6 -23.31 2.29 -1.17
N THR A 7 -23.74 3.53 -1.36
CA THR A 7 -22.88 4.71 -1.37
C THR A 7 -23.44 5.81 -0.49
N TYR A 8 -22.60 6.42 0.32
CA TYR A 8 -22.96 7.56 1.17
C TYR A 8 -22.10 8.76 0.79
N LYS A 9 -22.74 9.87 0.44
CA LYS A 9 -22.03 11.15 0.23
C LYS A 9 -21.79 11.79 1.60
N ILE A 10 -20.53 12.06 1.93
CA ILE A 10 -20.17 12.82 3.14
C ILE A 10 -20.21 14.32 2.82
N ASP A 11 -19.53 14.71 1.75
CA ASP A 11 -19.48 16.08 1.23
C ASP A 11 -19.30 16.05 -0.31
N GLU A 12 -19.04 17.19 -0.94
CA GLU A 12 -18.87 17.26 -2.41
C GLU A 12 -17.69 16.45 -2.95
N ALA A 13 -16.67 16.20 -2.12
CA ALA A 13 -15.43 15.54 -2.53
C ALA A 13 -15.24 14.14 -1.93
N ARG A 14 -16.06 13.74 -0.93
CA ARG A 14 -15.88 12.49 -0.19
C ARG A 14 -17.13 11.62 -0.18
N TYR A 15 -16.88 10.34 -0.46
CA TYR A 15 -17.89 9.29 -0.52
C TYR A 15 -17.42 8.07 0.28
N ILE A 16 -18.34 7.41 0.97
CA ILE A 16 -18.15 6.07 1.53
C ILE A 16 -18.85 5.08 0.62
N ILE A 17 -18.13 4.03 0.21
CA ILE A 17 -18.66 2.97 -0.65
C ILE A 17 -18.66 1.66 0.14
N GLU A 18 -19.83 1.08 0.30
CA GLU A 18 -20.03 -0.27 0.82
C GLU A 18 -20.06 -1.24 -0.36
N MET A 19 -19.11 -2.17 -0.41
CA MET A 19 -19.02 -3.21 -1.43
C MET A 19 -19.79 -4.45 -0.97
N GLU A 20 -20.43 -5.16 -1.90
CA GLU A 20 -21.11 -6.43 -1.59
C GLU A 20 -20.09 -7.50 -1.16
N GLN A 21 -18.97 -7.59 -1.88
CA GLN A 21 -17.93 -8.59 -1.65
C GLN A 21 -16.62 -7.98 -1.13
N CYS A 22 -16.05 -8.59 -0.10
CA CYS A 22 -14.78 -8.17 0.48
C CYS A 22 -13.61 -8.28 -0.52
N ASN A 23 -13.61 -9.32 -1.36
CA ASN A 23 -12.56 -9.51 -2.38
C ASN A 23 -12.53 -8.38 -3.42
N ASP A 24 -13.68 -7.82 -3.78
CA ASP A 24 -13.75 -6.69 -4.70
C ASP A 24 -13.16 -5.44 -4.06
N LYS A 25 -13.49 -5.18 -2.79
CA LYS A 25 -12.87 -4.10 -1.99
C LYS A 25 -11.34 -4.24 -1.96
N LEU A 26 -10.83 -5.45 -1.71
CA LEU A 26 -9.38 -5.70 -1.68
C LEU A 26 -8.72 -5.49 -3.04
N THR A 27 -9.40 -5.89 -4.12
CA THR A 27 -8.91 -5.71 -5.49
C THR A 27 -8.81 -4.22 -5.84
N ILE A 28 -9.85 -3.43 -5.54
CA ILE A 28 -9.84 -1.97 -5.73
C ILE A 28 -8.69 -1.32 -4.94
N LEU A 29 -8.51 -1.70 -3.67
CA LEU A 29 -7.45 -1.17 -2.83
C LEU A 29 -6.03 -1.53 -3.31
N LYS A 30 -5.84 -2.70 -3.95
CA LYS A 30 -4.57 -3.08 -4.59
C LYS A 30 -4.30 -2.24 -5.84
N GLU A 31 -5.33 -2.00 -6.63
CA GLU A 31 -5.24 -1.32 -7.92
C GLU A 31 -5.26 0.21 -7.81
N LYS A 32 -5.55 0.78 -6.63
CA LYS A 32 -5.60 2.24 -6.40
C LYS A 32 -4.32 2.98 -6.81
N ALA A 33 -3.19 2.28 -6.86
CA ALA A 33 -1.92 2.84 -7.36
C ALA A 33 -2.02 3.35 -8.81
N LYS A 34 -2.98 2.85 -9.60
CA LYS A 34 -3.29 3.35 -10.95
C LYS A 34 -3.84 4.78 -10.96
N LEU A 35 -4.34 5.27 -9.82
CA LEU A 35 -4.82 6.65 -9.67
C LEU A 35 -3.68 7.64 -9.38
N LYS A 36 -2.43 7.18 -9.25
CA LYS A 36 -1.29 8.06 -8.98
C LYS A 36 -1.18 9.16 -10.05
N GLY A 37 -1.10 10.41 -9.60
CA GLY A 37 -1.05 11.59 -10.47
C GLY A 37 -2.43 12.19 -10.76
N ARG A 38 -3.50 11.64 -10.16
CA ARG A 38 -4.84 12.23 -10.14
C ARG A 38 -5.18 12.66 -8.71
N ASP A 39 -6.07 13.63 -8.58
CA ASP A 39 -6.58 14.10 -7.29
C ASP A 39 -7.73 13.22 -6.78
N ILE A 40 -7.57 11.90 -6.88
CA ILE A 40 -8.54 10.90 -6.43
C ILE A 40 -7.83 9.94 -5.48
N PHE A 41 -8.37 9.83 -4.26
CA PHE A 41 -7.81 9.01 -3.20
C PHE A 41 -8.84 7.96 -2.77
N ILE A 42 -8.37 6.73 -2.59
CA ILE A 42 -9.20 5.62 -2.08
C ILE A 42 -8.51 5.08 -0.85
N ASP A 43 -9.19 5.15 0.29
CA ASP A 43 -8.71 4.60 1.55
C ASP A 43 -9.72 3.61 2.14
N SER A 44 -9.19 2.62 2.86
CA SER A 44 -10.01 1.65 3.56
C SER A 44 -10.53 2.27 4.85
N GLU A 45 -11.85 2.19 5.08
CA GLU A 45 -12.39 2.50 6.41
C GLU A 45 -11.81 1.51 7.43
N LEU A 46 -11.23 2.07 8.49
CA LEU A 46 -10.60 1.31 9.57
C LEU A 46 -11.52 1.34 10.79
N SER A 47 -11.71 0.18 11.41
CA SER A 47 -12.32 0.08 12.75
C SER A 47 -11.51 0.87 13.78
N LYS A 48 -12.10 1.18 14.93
CA LYS A 48 -11.43 1.94 16.01
C LYS A 48 -10.11 1.30 16.41
N THR A 49 -10.09 -0.02 16.61
CA THR A 49 -8.89 -0.79 16.95
C THR A 49 -7.83 -0.70 15.84
N GLU A 50 -8.23 -0.82 14.58
CA GLU A 50 -7.29 -0.70 13.45
C GLU A 50 -6.72 0.72 13.33
N ARG A 51 -7.51 1.76 13.62
CA ARG A 51 -7.02 3.14 13.67
C ARG A 51 -5.98 3.35 14.76
N GLU A 52 -6.21 2.77 15.95
CA GLU A 52 -5.27 2.83 17.06
C GLU A 52 -3.94 2.14 16.68
N ILE A 53 -4.01 0.94 16.11
CA ILE A 53 -2.84 0.23 15.58
C ILE A 53 -2.10 1.10 14.55
N GLN A 54 -2.83 1.64 13.56
CA GLN A 54 -2.24 2.44 12.50
C GLN A 54 -1.62 3.74 13.05
N LYS A 55 -2.19 4.33 14.10
CA LYS A 55 -1.62 5.49 14.80
C LYS A 55 -0.29 5.13 15.44
N CYS A 56 -0.22 4.04 16.21
CA CYS A 56 1.04 3.56 16.80
C CYS A 56 2.12 3.34 15.74
N ILE A 57 1.76 2.75 14.60
CA ILE A 57 2.70 2.54 13.49
C ILE A 57 3.20 3.87 12.91
N ARG A 58 2.32 4.87 12.74
CA ARG A 58 2.71 6.20 12.27
C ARG A 58 3.61 6.93 13.26
N ASP A 59 3.40 6.75 14.56
CA ASP A 59 4.25 7.34 15.59
C ASP A 59 5.67 6.75 15.52
N VAL A 60 5.80 5.43 15.40
CA VAL A 60 7.10 4.76 15.17
C VAL A 60 7.74 5.23 13.86
N ALA A 61 6.95 5.32 12.79
CA ALA A 61 7.42 5.81 11.48
C ALA A 61 7.96 7.24 11.56
N ARG A 62 7.34 8.12 12.36
CA ARG A 62 7.79 9.49 12.55
C ARG A 62 9.16 9.55 13.21
N ILE A 63 9.34 8.80 14.30
CA ILE A 63 10.63 8.72 15.03
C ILE A 63 11.73 8.21 14.10
N GLU A 64 11.47 7.17 13.31
CA GLU A 64 12.46 6.62 12.38
C GLU A 64 12.74 7.57 11.20
N LYS A 65 11.77 8.39 10.78
CA LYS A 65 11.94 9.39 9.72
C LYS A 65 12.84 10.53 10.18
N GLU A 66 12.71 10.95 11.44
CA GLU A 66 13.57 11.96 12.07
C GLU A 66 15.05 11.52 12.07
N LYS A 67 15.32 10.20 12.10
CA LYS A 67 16.66 9.61 11.96
C LYS A 67 17.19 9.58 10.52
N GLY A 68 16.42 10.04 9.53
CA GLY A 68 16.79 10.03 8.12
C GLY A 68 16.53 8.70 7.39
N THR A 69 15.80 7.77 8.00
CA THR A 69 15.57 6.44 7.41
C THR A 69 14.50 6.48 6.32
N LYS A 70 14.67 5.68 5.26
CA LYS A 70 13.64 5.46 4.23
C LYS A 70 12.51 4.62 4.80
N ILE A 71 11.30 5.17 4.80
CA ILE A 71 10.13 4.54 5.43
C ILE A 71 8.96 4.44 4.47
N GLN A 72 8.26 3.30 4.54
CA GLN A 72 6.95 3.12 3.92
C GLN A 72 5.97 2.55 4.94
N VAL A 73 4.86 3.26 5.16
CA VAL A 73 3.77 2.80 6.03
C VAL A 73 2.73 2.08 5.16
N GLY A 74 2.38 0.85 5.52
CA GLY A 74 1.28 0.11 4.93
C GLY A 74 0.21 -0.22 5.96
N TYR A 75 -0.83 -0.93 5.53
CA TYR A 75 -1.86 -1.44 6.45
C TYR A 75 -1.23 -2.40 7.48
N GLN A 76 -1.29 -2.02 8.76
CA GLN A 76 -0.73 -2.76 9.90
C GLN A 76 0.74 -3.21 9.73
N LYS A 77 1.52 -2.48 8.92
CA LYS A 77 2.92 -2.81 8.66
C LYS A 77 3.77 -1.56 8.40
N LEU A 78 5.05 -1.68 8.68
CA LEU A 78 6.05 -0.64 8.51
C LEU A 78 7.25 -1.22 7.77
N ASN A 79 7.71 -0.57 6.72
CA ASN A 79 8.97 -0.89 6.07
C ASN A 79 10.00 0.16 6.44
N VAL A 80 11.10 -0.26 7.08
CA VAL A 80 12.21 0.59 7.52
C VAL A 80 13.46 0.12 6.79
N ASN A 81 14.00 0.97 5.90
CA ASN A 81 15.20 0.66 5.12
C ASN A 81 15.18 -0.68 4.35
N GLY A 82 13.99 -1.11 3.89
CA GLY A 82 13.80 -2.39 3.19
C GLY A 82 13.46 -3.57 4.10
N GLN A 83 13.52 -3.41 5.43
CA GLN A 83 13.10 -4.43 6.39
C GLN A 83 11.62 -4.26 6.75
N MET A 84 10.85 -5.33 6.58
CA MET A 84 9.42 -5.34 6.85
C MET A 84 9.15 -5.69 8.32
N MET A 85 8.44 -4.81 9.01
CA MET A 85 7.84 -5.05 10.32
C MET A 85 6.33 -5.16 10.18
N LYS A 86 5.71 -6.15 10.81
CA LYS A 86 4.25 -6.31 10.85
C LYS A 86 3.75 -6.16 12.28
N TRP A 87 2.53 -5.66 12.43
CA TRP A 87 1.87 -5.61 13.72
C TRP A 87 1.55 -7.02 14.21
N ASN A 88 2.05 -7.38 15.39
CA ASN A 88 1.66 -8.59 16.10
C ASN A 88 0.48 -8.26 17.02
N HIS A 89 -0.68 -8.86 16.76
CA HIS A 89 -1.90 -8.63 17.54
C HIS A 89 -1.84 -9.20 18.96
N ALA A 90 -1.12 -10.30 19.19
CA ALA A 90 -0.97 -10.90 20.51
C ALA A 90 -0.11 -10.01 21.42
N ASN A 91 1.00 -9.50 20.88
CA ASN A 91 1.97 -8.71 21.64
C ASN A 91 1.73 -7.20 21.55
N LYS A 92 0.77 -6.75 20.72
CA LYS A 92 0.43 -5.33 20.45
C LYS A 92 1.66 -4.48 20.09
N LYS A 93 2.56 -5.04 19.28
CA LYS A 93 3.85 -4.40 18.90
C LYS A 93 4.21 -4.71 17.45
N LEU A 94 5.06 -3.85 16.86
CA LEU A 94 5.68 -4.13 15.57
C LEU A 94 6.81 -5.15 15.75
N GLU A 95 6.76 -6.23 14.98
CA GLU A 95 7.78 -7.28 14.98
C GLU A 95 8.38 -7.43 13.58
N MET A 96 9.69 -7.71 13.53
CA MET A 96 10.36 -7.99 12.27
C MET A 96 9.85 -9.30 11.68
N VAL A 97 9.46 -9.26 10.41
CA VAL A 97 9.15 -10.47 9.67
C VAL A 97 10.48 -11.08 9.23
N LYS A 98 10.79 -12.30 9.71
CA LYS A 98 11.93 -13.04 9.17
C LYS A 98 11.71 -13.23 7.67
N PRO A 99 12.70 -12.99 6.79
CA PRO A 99 12.53 -13.30 5.39
C PRO A 99 12.29 -14.80 5.26
N ASP A 100 11.09 -15.18 4.82
CA ASP A 100 10.82 -16.57 4.46
C ASP A 100 11.85 -16.99 3.39
N LYS A 101 12.53 -18.11 3.61
CA LYS A 101 13.36 -18.78 2.59
C LYS A 101 12.45 -19.45 1.55
N ASP A 102 11.53 -18.71 0.97
CA ASP A 102 10.73 -19.20 -0.16
C ASP A 102 11.49 -18.87 -1.46
N PRO A 103 12.04 -19.88 -2.16
CA PRO A 103 12.77 -19.67 -3.41
C PRO A 103 11.89 -19.10 -4.54
N ASN A 104 10.57 -19.02 -4.37
CA ASN A 104 9.65 -18.54 -5.39
C ASN A 104 9.10 -17.12 -5.15
N ASN A 105 9.58 -16.41 -4.13
CA ASN A 105 9.20 -15.01 -3.93
C ASN A 105 10.04 -14.10 -4.84
N GLN A 106 9.65 -14.03 -6.12
CA GLN A 106 10.20 -13.06 -7.06
C GLN A 106 10.07 -11.66 -6.46
N LYS A 107 11.20 -11.09 -6.07
CA LYS A 107 11.34 -9.70 -5.64
C LYS A 107 10.54 -8.83 -6.61
N PRO A 108 9.67 -7.90 -6.15
CA PRO A 108 9.12 -6.91 -7.06
C PRO A 108 10.29 -6.17 -7.68
N ILE A 109 10.42 -6.32 -9.00
CA ILE A 109 11.48 -5.76 -9.83
C ILE A 109 11.62 -4.27 -9.48
N ASN A 110 12.83 -3.85 -9.15
CA ASN A 110 13.12 -2.47 -8.79
C ASN A 110 12.66 -1.53 -9.92
N ARG A 111 11.89 -0.49 -9.59
CA ARG A 111 11.26 0.43 -10.57
C ARG A 111 12.29 1.09 -11.50
N ASP A 112 13.53 1.23 -11.03
CA ASP A 112 14.65 1.77 -11.81
C ASP A 112 15.16 0.82 -12.91
N GLN A 113 14.96 -0.50 -12.76
CA GLN A 113 15.33 -1.47 -13.81
C GLN A 113 14.37 -1.43 -15.01
N ARG A 114 13.08 -1.08 -14.81
CA ARG A 114 12.12 -0.91 -15.92
C ARG A 114 12.43 0.29 -16.82
N ARG A 115 13.00 1.37 -16.27
CA ARG A 115 13.31 2.58 -17.05
C ARG A 115 14.45 2.39 -18.05
N ARG A 116 15.38 1.47 -17.79
CA ARG A 116 16.51 1.19 -18.70
C ARG A 116 16.10 0.30 -19.88
N GLN A 117 15.27 -0.72 -19.67
CA GLN A 117 14.81 -1.61 -20.76
C GLN A 117 13.79 -0.97 -21.71
N GLY A 118 13.13 0.12 -21.31
CA GLY A 118 12.16 0.83 -22.16
C GLY A 118 12.76 1.78 -23.19
N LYS A 119 14.06 2.09 -23.13
CA LYS A 119 14.71 3.02 -24.07
C LYS A 119 15.37 2.36 -25.28
N GLU A 120 15.54 1.04 -25.30
CA GLU A 120 16.19 0.34 -26.44
C GLU A 120 15.21 -0.17 -27.50
N LYS A 121 13.90 -0.15 -27.27
CA LYS A 121 12.88 -0.64 -28.24
C LYS A 121 12.07 0.48 -28.90
N GLY A 122 12.71 1.62 -29.18
CA GLY A 122 12.03 2.84 -29.61
C GLY A 122 12.73 3.62 -30.71
N THR A 123 13.37 2.96 -31.68
CA THR A 123 13.68 3.57 -32.99
C THR A 123 13.86 2.47 -34.02
N MET A 124 12.80 2.19 -34.78
CA MET A 124 12.94 1.67 -36.14
C MET A 124 12.16 2.64 -37.02
N ARG A 125 12.90 3.58 -37.62
CA ARG A 125 12.45 4.42 -38.72
C ARG A 125 12.45 3.48 -39.94
N MET A 126 11.29 3.24 -40.54
CA MET A 126 11.25 2.69 -41.89
C MET A 126 11.09 3.89 -42.83
N GLU A 127 12.12 4.09 -43.65
CA GLU A 127 12.02 4.80 -44.93
C GLU A 127 11.17 4.00 -45.91
#